data_AF-A0A3E1P8U9-F1
#
_entry.id   AF-A0A3E1P8U9-F1
#
_cell.length_a   1.000
_cell.length_b   1.000
_cell.length_c   1.000
_cell.angle_alpha   90.00
_cell.angle_beta   90.00
_cell.angle_gamma   90.00
#
_symmetry.space_group_name_H-M   'P 1'
#
loop_
_entity.id
_entity.type
_entity.pdbx_description
1 polymer ?
#
loop_
_entity_poly.entity_id
_entity_poly.type
_entity_poly.pdbx_seq_one_letter_code
_entity_poly.pdbx_strand_id
1 'polypeptide(L)'
;MHISPAWCIRFHPLQRSFLQKVFQQQPEENAVIAVNNLLATTPIAQLRRAMILKIGVEYKVDVNRMFPLNMEEFYAAYLNFILRRDQIGYEGDANLDRLQDVPGIEK
;
A
#
# COMPACT_ATOMS: atom_id res chain seq x y z
N MET A 1 13.52 15.23 5.52
CA MET A 1 13.28 15.44 4.07
C MET A 1 12.36 14.32 3.61
N HIS A 2 11.05 14.59 3.48
CA HIS A 2 10.07 13.56 3.09
C HIS A 2 10.09 13.48 1.57
N ILE A 3 10.82 12.51 1.02
CA ILE A 3 10.84 12.25 -0.42
C ILE A 3 9.55 11.48 -0.71
N SER A 4 8.48 12.19 -1.05
CA SER A 4 7.30 11.54 -1.64
C SER A 4 7.74 10.98 -2.99
N PRO A 5 7.72 9.66 -3.17
CA PRO A 5 8.26 9.07 -4.39
C PRO A 5 7.29 9.33 -5.56
N ALA A 6 7.81 9.41 -6.78
CA ALA A 6 7.10 9.91 -7.98
C ALA A 6 5.83 9.11 -8.40
N TRP A 7 5.54 8.00 -7.72
CA TRP A 7 4.36 7.15 -7.90
C TRP A 7 3.27 7.40 -6.84
N CYS A 8 3.54 8.30 -5.88
CA CYS A 8 2.59 8.82 -4.90
C CYS A 8 1.62 9.79 -5.60
N ILE A 9 0.68 9.25 -6.38
CA ILE A 9 -0.50 10.02 -6.79
C ILE A 9 -1.23 10.34 -5.48
N ARG A 10 -1.33 11.63 -5.10
CA ARG A 10 -2.06 12.04 -3.88
C ARG A 10 -3.55 11.70 -4.05
N PHE A 11 -3.94 10.51 -3.65
CA PHE A 11 -5.34 10.17 -3.49
C PHE A 11 -5.84 10.74 -2.17
N HIS A 12 -6.78 11.67 -2.28
CA HIS A 12 -7.44 12.24 -1.10
C HIS A 12 -8.58 11.31 -0.69
N PRO A 13 -8.75 11.04 0.62
CA PRO A 13 -9.89 10.26 1.09
C PRO A 13 -11.20 10.84 0.54
N LEU A 14 -12.04 9.98 -0.01
CA LEU A 14 -13.34 10.39 -0.53
C LEU A 14 -14.19 10.89 0.63
N GLN A 15 -14.73 12.10 0.44
CA GLN A 15 -15.58 12.76 1.42
C GLN A 15 -16.93 12.05 1.49
N ARG A 16 -17.34 11.67 2.70
CA ARG A 16 -18.64 11.01 2.93
C ARG A 16 -19.79 12.01 2.70
N SER A 17 -20.84 11.56 2.03
CA SER A 17 -22.11 12.29 1.98
C SER A 17 -22.77 12.36 3.36
N PHE A 18 -23.68 13.32 3.56
CA PHE A 18 -24.41 13.47 4.82
C PHE A 18 -25.12 12.18 5.26
N LEU A 19 -25.75 11.48 4.32
CA LEU A 19 -26.44 10.22 4.59
C LEU A 19 -25.44 9.11 4.94
N GLN A 20 -24.30 9.02 4.25
CA GLN A 20 -23.25 8.05 4.58
C GLN A 20 -22.66 8.28 5.98
N LYS A 21 -22.56 9.54 6.43
CA LYS A 21 -22.15 9.86 7.82
C LYS A 21 -23.17 9.37 8.83
N VAL A 22 -24.47 9.59 8.57
CA VAL A 22 -25.57 9.14 9.43
C VAL A 22 -25.63 7.62 9.52
N PHE A 23 -25.44 6.92 8.40
CA PHE A 23 -25.45 5.44 8.35
C PHE A 23 -24.08 4.78 8.58
N GLN A 24 -23.06 5.56 8.98
CA GLN A 24 -21.67 5.11 9.17
C GLN A 24 -21.09 4.32 7.99
N GLN A 25 -21.59 4.56 6.78
CA GLN A 25 -21.08 3.94 5.56
C GLN A 25 -19.72 4.58 5.22
N GLN A 26 -18.68 3.75 5.18
CA GLN A 26 -17.37 4.17 4.69
C GLN A 26 -17.26 3.79 3.21
N PRO A 27 -16.78 4.67 2.31
CA PRO A 27 -16.52 4.26 0.94
C PRO A 27 -15.37 3.25 0.93
N GLU A 28 -15.59 2.10 0.31
CA GLU A 28 -14.67 0.97 0.24
C GLU A 28 -13.35 1.38 -0.44
N GLU A 29 -13.44 2.31 -1.39
CA GLU A 29 -12.31 2.94 -2.09
C GLU A 29 -11.34 3.66 -1.13
N ASN A 30 -11.80 4.13 0.05
CA ASN A 30 -10.88 4.72 1.04
C ASN A 30 -9.90 3.70 1.63
N ALA A 31 -10.25 2.40 1.63
CA ALA A 31 -9.33 1.36 2.04
C ALA A 31 -8.15 1.24 1.05
N VAL A 32 -8.42 1.34 -0.25
CA VAL A 32 -7.41 1.34 -1.31
C VAL A 32 -6.47 2.53 -1.15
N ILE A 33 -7.03 3.71 -0.89
CA ILE A 33 -6.26 4.94 -0.63
C ILE A 33 -5.38 4.79 0.61
N ALA A 34 -5.92 4.21 1.68
CA ALA A 34 -5.18 3.97 2.91
C ALA A 34 -4.01 2.99 2.70
N VAL A 35 -4.20 1.93 1.91
CA VAL A 35 -3.12 1.00 1.56
C VAL A 35 -2.04 1.69 0.74
N ASN A 36 -2.39 2.47 -0.28
CA ASN A 36 -1.40 3.24 -1.05
C ASN A 36 -0.60 4.20 -0.14
N ASN A 37 -1.28 4.93 0.73
CA ASN A 37 -0.63 5.83 1.68
C ASN A 37 0.31 5.09 2.64
N LEU A 38 -0.08 3.90 3.11
CA LEU A 38 0.78 3.05 3.93
C LEU A 38 2.07 2.70 3.17
N LEU A 39 1.96 2.24 1.92
CA LEU A 39 3.11 1.84 1.09
C LEU A 39 4.02 3.03 0.75
N ALA A 40 3.44 4.20 0.49
CA ALA A 40 4.20 5.39 0.12
C ALA A 40 4.97 6.02 1.31
N THR A 41 4.50 5.82 2.54
CA THR A 41 5.06 6.48 3.74
C THR A 41 5.85 5.56 4.66
N THR A 42 5.67 4.25 4.53
CA THR A 42 6.27 3.27 5.44
C THR A 42 7.55 2.67 4.84
N PRO A 43 8.71 2.76 5.52
CA PRO A 43 9.92 2.06 5.10
C PRO A 43 9.69 0.55 5.03
N ILE A 44 10.32 -0.13 4.06
CA ILE A 44 10.15 -1.58 3.86
C ILE A 44 10.42 -2.40 5.12
N ALA A 45 11.43 -2.03 5.91
CA ALA A 45 11.79 -2.71 7.15
C ALA A 45 10.67 -2.66 8.22
N GLN A 46 9.73 -1.74 8.09
CA GLN A 46 8.61 -1.55 9.01
C GLN A 46 7.28 -2.04 8.42
N LEU A 47 7.20 -2.24 7.10
CA LEU A 47 5.99 -2.68 6.44
C LEU A 47 5.70 -4.14 6.81
N ARG A 48 4.48 -4.42 7.26
CA ARG A 48 4.02 -5.76 7.61
C ARG A 48 2.66 -6.02 7.02
N ARG A 49 2.40 -7.28 6.62
CA ARG A 49 1.09 -7.72 6.14
C ARG A 49 -0.05 -7.37 7.11
N ALA A 50 0.21 -7.46 8.41
CA ALA A 50 -0.75 -7.10 9.45
C ALA A 50 -1.24 -5.65 9.37
N MET A 51 -0.43 -4.71 8.84
CA MET A 51 -0.84 -3.31 8.69
C MET A 51 -1.88 -3.15 7.56
N ILE A 52 -1.71 -3.88 6.46
CA ILE A 52 -2.68 -3.92 5.35
C ILE A 52 -3.97 -4.61 5.82
N LEU A 53 -3.87 -5.71 6.56
CA LEU A 53 -5.02 -6.39 7.14
C LEU A 53 -5.80 -5.49 8.12
N LYS A 54 -5.09 -4.69 8.92
CA LYS A 54 -5.70 -3.72 9.84
C LYS A 54 -6.55 -2.69 9.09
N ILE A 55 -6.08 -2.21 7.93
CA ILE A 55 -6.85 -1.31 7.06
C ILE A 55 -8.12 -2.02 6.56
N GLY A 56 -8.01 -3.27 6.10
CA GLY A 56 -9.19 -4.06 5.69
C GLY A 56 -10.24 -4.19 6.82
N VAL A 57 -9.79 -4.45 8.05
CA VAL A 57 -10.68 -4.52 9.23
C VAL A 57 -11.34 -3.16 9.52
N GLU A 58 -10.59 -2.06 9.45
CA GLU A 58 -11.10 -0.70 9.73
C GLU A 58 -12.22 -0.28 8.76
N TYR A 59 -12.02 -0.60 7.47
CA TYR A 59 -12.98 -0.27 6.42
C TYR A 59 -14.01 -1.38 6.17
N LYS A 60 -13.91 -2.51 6.88
CA LYS A 60 -14.76 -3.71 6.72
C LYS A 60 -14.75 -4.27 5.29
N VAL A 61 -13.58 -4.27 4.65
CA VAL A 61 -13.37 -4.76 3.29
C VAL A 61 -12.18 -5.71 3.22
N ASP A 62 -12.24 -6.66 2.29
CA ASP A 62 -11.07 -7.44 1.89
C ASP A 62 -10.44 -6.77 0.67
N VAL A 63 -9.44 -5.92 0.89
CA VAL A 63 -8.78 -5.14 -0.17
C VAL A 63 -8.14 -6.02 -1.25
N ASN A 64 -7.63 -7.20 -0.89
CA ASN A 64 -6.98 -8.10 -1.86
C ASN A 64 -8.02 -8.78 -2.75
N ARG A 65 -9.21 -9.05 -2.21
CA ARG A 65 -10.31 -9.67 -2.96
C ARG A 65 -11.12 -8.66 -3.76
N MET A 66 -11.38 -7.48 -3.19
CA MET A 66 -12.26 -6.45 -3.78
C MET A 66 -11.53 -5.56 -4.78
N PHE A 67 -10.24 -5.30 -4.58
CA PHE A 67 -9.45 -4.38 -5.41
C PHE A 67 -8.14 -5.03 -5.90
N PRO A 68 -8.19 -6.22 -6.53
CA PRO A 68 -6.98 -6.99 -6.88
C PRO A 68 -6.05 -6.22 -7.82
N LEU A 69 -6.59 -5.55 -8.84
CA LEU A 69 -5.81 -4.77 -9.79
C LEU A 69 -5.09 -3.59 -9.13
N ASN A 70 -5.76 -2.86 -8.23
CA ASN A 70 -5.11 -1.79 -7.49
C ASN A 70 -3.99 -2.30 -6.59
N MET A 71 -4.20 -3.46 -5.95
CA MET A 71 -3.15 -4.07 -5.12
C MET A 71 -1.94 -4.48 -5.96
N GLU A 72 -2.17 -5.11 -7.12
CA GLU A 72 -1.11 -5.48 -8.07
C GLU A 72 -0.31 -4.25 -8.51
N GLU A 73 -0.98 -3.19 -8.93
CA GLU A 73 -0.34 -1.92 -9.32
C GLU A 73 0.47 -1.32 -8.18
N PHE A 74 -0.07 -1.30 -6.97
CA PHE A 74 0.62 -0.75 -5.80
C PHE A 74 1.86 -1.56 -5.43
N TYR A 75 1.78 -2.88 -5.44
CA TYR A 75 2.93 -3.73 -5.14
C TYR A 75 3.98 -3.66 -6.24
N ALA A 76 3.58 -3.64 -7.52
CA ALA A 76 4.51 -3.48 -8.64
C ALA A 76 5.22 -2.12 -8.59
N ALA A 77 4.49 -1.04 -8.31
CA ALA A 77 5.06 0.30 -8.18
C ALA A 77 5.98 0.42 -6.94
N TYR A 78 5.59 -0.18 -5.82
CA TYR A 78 6.41 -0.23 -4.60
C TYR A 78 7.71 -1.01 -4.80
N LEU A 79 7.62 -2.18 -5.42
CA LEU A 79 8.77 -3.00 -5.75
C LEU A 79 9.74 -2.25 -6.68
N ASN A 80 9.23 -1.66 -7.76
CA ASN A 80 10.05 -0.84 -8.66
C ASN A 80 10.73 0.32 -7.94
N PHE A 81 10.04 0.96 -7.00
CA PHE A 81 10.62 2.03 -6.19
C PHE A 81 11.76 1.53 -5.30
N ILE A 82 11.58 0.39 -4.62
CA ILE A 82 12.62 -0.22 -3.80
C ILE A 82 13.83 -0.60 -4.66
N LEU A 83 13.60 -1.31 -5.77
CA LEU A 83 14.68 -1.76 -6.66
C LEU A 83 15.50 -0.59 -7.23
N ARG A 84 14.84 0.50 -7.63
CA ARG A 84 15.55 1.71 -8.08
C ARG A 84 16.32 2.39 -6.97
N ARG A 85 15.82 2.34 -5.73
CA ARG A 85 16.50 2.93 -4.57
C ARG A 85 17.73 2.12 -4.17
N ASP A 86 17.63 0.80 -4.17
CA ASP A 86 18.77 -0.10 -3.90
C ASP A 86 19.82 -0.05 -5.02
N GLN A 87 19.42 0.11 -6.29
CA GLN A 87 20.39 0.31 -7.39
C GLN A 87 21.19 1.62 -7.27
N ILE A 88 20.67 2.63 -6.58
CA ILE A 88 21.36 3.91 -6.33
C ILE A 88 22.20 3.85 -5.03
N GLY A 89 21.94 2.87 -4.15
CA GLY A 89 22.66 2.66 -2.90
C GLY A 89 23.34 1.30 -2.87
N TYR A 90 24.57 1.24 -3.37
CA TYR A 90 25.48 0.11 -3.17
C TYR A 90 25.79 -0.06 -1.67
N GLU A 91 24.89 -0.69 -0.92
CA GLU A 91 25.18 -1.34 0.36
C GLU A 91 24.48 -2.70 0.39
N GLY A 92 25.27 -3.72 0.72
CA GLY A 92 25.05 -5.10 0.31
C GLY A 92 23.86 -5.83 0.93
N ASP A 93 23.31 -6.73 0.10
CA ASP A 93 22.97 -8.13 0.38
C ASP A 93 22.01 -8.52 1.53
N ALA A 94 21.41 -7.60 2.29
CA ALA A 94 20.44 -7.99 3.33
C ALA A 94 18.95 -7.84 2.93
N ASN A 95 18.64 -7.10 1.86
CA ASN A 95 17.25 -6.79 1.48
C ASN A 95 16.62 -7.79 0.48
N LEU A 96 17.43 -8.52 -0.30
CA LEU A 96 16.91 -9.42 -1.34
C LEU A 96 16.25 -10.69 -0.78
N ASP A 97 16.71 -11.21 0.35
CA ASP A 97 16.13 -12.42 0.96
C ASP A 97 14.67 -12.22 1.42
N ARG A 98 14.23 -10.97 1.58
CA ARG A 98 12.87 -10.65 2.05
C ARG A 98 11.83 -10.52 0.95
N LEU A 99 12.22 -10.48 -0.32
CA LEU A 99 11.26 -10.40 -1.42
C LEU A 99 10.43 -11.68 -1.57
N GLN A 100 10.90 -12.82 -1.07
CA GLN A 100 10.17 -14.09 -1.12
C GLN A 100 8.92 -14.11 -0.22
N ASP A 101 8.82 -13.18 0.72
CA ASP A 101 7.66 -13.03 1.62
C ASP A 101 6.59 -12.06 1.07
N VAL A 102 6.80 -11.47 -0.11
CA VAL A 102 5.83 -10.56 -0.75
C VAL A 102 4.75 -11.40 -1.43
N PRO A 103 3.47 -11.32 -1.00
CA PRO A 103 2.39 -12.02 -1.67
C PRO A 103 2.22 -11.49 -3.09
N GLY A 104 2.25 -12.37 -4.09
CA GLY A 104 2.06 -12.03 -5.51
C GLY A 104 3.26 -12.29 -6.42
N ILE A 105 4.40 -12.73 -5.87
CA ILE A 105 5.50 -13.27 -6.68
C ILE A 105 5.43 -14.80 -6.59
N GLU A 106 4.58 -15.41 -7.40
CA GLU A 106 4.65 -16.85 -7.66
C GLU A 106 5.67 -17.11 -8.78
N LYS A 107 6.40 -18.22 -8.66
CA LYS A 107 7.21 -18.77 -9.75
C LYS A 107 6.33 -19.42 -10.81
#